data_AF-A0A9E3A6R1-F1
#
_entry.id   AF-A0A9E3A6R1-F1
#
_cell.length_a   1.000
_cell.length_b   1.000
_cell.length_c   1.000
_cell.angle_alpha   90.00
_cell.angle_beta   90.00
_cell.angle_gamma   90.00
#
_symmetry.space_group_name_H-M   'P 1'
#
loop_
_entity.id
_entity.type
_entity.pdbx_description
1 polymer ?
#
loop_
_entity_poly.entity_id
_entity_poly.type
_entity_poly.pdbx_seq_one_letter_code
_entity_poly.pdbx_strand_id
1 'polypeptide(L)' 'MNSGLFKRIFRWLCPHRFSWPHSGVQGQDYQVCLICGTAYEYDWTTMRRTGRLVTPSQAISQR' A
#
# COMPACT_ATOMS: atom_id res chain seq x y z
N MET A 1 -18.76 -6.64 19.04
CA MET A 1 -18.83 -5.44 18.16
C MET A 1 -17.79 -5.62 17.06
N ASN A 2 -18.24 -5.87 15.83
CA ASN A 2 -17.40 -6.32 14.70
C ASN A 2 -16.53 -5.19 14.14
N SER A 3 -15.38 -4.95 14.78
CA SER A 3 -14.36 -3.97 14.39
C SER A 3 -13.74 -4.21 13.01
N GLY A 4 -13.96 -5.39 12.41
CA GLY A 4 -13.48 -5.71 11.06
C GLY A 4 -14.19 -4.96 9.91
N LEU A 5 -15.48 -4.63 10.07
CA LEU A 5 -16.23 -3.95 9.00
C LEU A 5 -15.79 -2.48 8.87
N PHE A 6 -15.64 -1.78 10.00
CA PHE A 6 -15.16 -0.41 10.03
C PHE A 6 -13.76 -0.29 9.43
N LYS A 7 -12.82 -1.18 9.76
CA LYS A 7 -11.47 -1.20 9.16
C LYS A 7 -11.48 -1.29 7.64
N ARG A 8 -12.41 -2.03 7.03
CA ARG A 8 -12.54 -2.15 5.57
C ARG A 8 -13.05 -0.86 4.94
N ILE A 9 -14.06 -0.23 5.55
CA ILE A 9 -14.62 1.04 5.08
C ILE A 9 -13.58 2.17 5.17
N PHE A 10 -12.88 2.28 6.30
CA PHE A 10 -11.80 3.27 6.47
C PHE A 10 -10.63 3.06 5.50
N ARG A 11 -10.33 1.82 5.11
CA ARG A 11 -9.30 1.55 4.10
C ARG A 11 -9.72 2.01 2.71
N TRP A 12 -11.00 1.87 2.36
CA TRP A 12 -11.55 2.29 1.07
C TRP A 12 -11.62 3.82 0.94
N LEU A 13 -11.93 4.51 2.03
CA LEU A 13 -12.02 5.98 2.08
C LEU A 13 -10.69 6.67 2.43
N CYS A 14 -9.58 5.94 2.41
CA CYS A 14 -8.28 6.47 2.80
C CYS A 14 -7.80 7.53 1.78
N PRO A 15 -7.53 8.78 2.17
CA PRO A 15 -7.05 9.85 1.28
C PRO A 15 -5.54 9.70 0.95
N HIS A 16 -5.09 8.46 0.78
CA HIS A 16 -3.71 7.99 0.63
C HIS A 16 -2.57 9.03 0.78
N ARG A 17 -1.83 8.95 1.89
CA ARG A 17 -0.53 9.64 2.05
C ARG A 17 0.60 8.64 1.88
N PHE A 18 1.50 8.89 0.95
CA PHE A 18 2.58 7.97 0.60
C PHE A 18 3.91 8.37 1.22
N SER A 19 4.71 7.36 1.59
CA SER A 19 6.11 7.53 1.98
C SER A 19 7.00 7.83 0.77
N TRP A 20 8.24 8.20 1.06
CA TRP A 20 9.29 8.23 0.05
C TRP A 20 9.45 6.82 -0.58
N PRO A 21 9.71 6.71 -1.89
CA PRO A 21 9.82 5.42 -2.58
C PRO A 21 10.88 4.52 -1.94
N HIS A 22 10.51 3.27 -1.69
CA HIS A 22 11.42 2.25 -1.20
C HIS A 22 11.85 1.39 -2.38
N SER A 23 13.16 1.16 -2.51
CA SER A 23 13.69 0.21 -3.47
C SER A 23 13.47 -1.21 -2.96
N GLY A 24 12.64 -1.97 -3.68
CA GLY A 24 12.38 -3.36 -3.37
C GLY A 24 13.53 -4.29 -3.74
N VAL A 25 13.54 -5.47 -3.12
CA VAL A 25 14.60 -6.49 -3.27
C VAL A 25 14.76 -6.97 -4.72
N GLN A 26 13.71 -6.85 -5.54
CA GLN A 26 13.70 -7.26 -6.95
C GLN A 26 13.84 -6.08 -7.93
N GLY A 27 14.31 -4.92 -7.47
CA GLY A 27 14.43 -3.72 -8.31
C GLY A 27 13.10 -3.06 -8.66
N GLN A 28 12.00 -3.51 -8.06
CA GLN A 28 10.70 -2.83 -8.12
C GLN A 28 10.62 -1.81 -7.00
N ASP A 29 10.61 -0.53 -7.35
CA ASP A 29 10.37 0.53 -6.39
C ASP A 29 8.90 0.61 -6.04
N TYR A 30 8.61 0.92 -4.79
CA TYR A 30 7.24 0.99 -4.29
C TYR A 30 7.08 2.05 -3.21
N GLN A 31 5.87 2.57 -3.09
CA GLN A 31 5.47 3.50 -2.04
C GLN A 31 4.41 2.85 -1.16
N VAL A 32 4.51 3.09 0.15
CA VAL A 32 3.54 2.58 1.12
C VAL A 32 2.68 3.73 1.61
N CYS A 33 1.37 3.50 1.70
CA CYS A 33 0.47 4.45 2.32
C CYS A 33 0.67 4.44 3.85
N LEU A 34 1.07 5.56 4.43
CA LEU A 34 1.31 5.71 5.87
C LEU A 34 0.01 5.64 6.70
N ILE A 35 -1.16 5.79 6.07
CA ILE A 35 -2.46 5.72 6.73
C ILE A 35 -2.99 4.28 6.76
N CYS A 36 -3.00 3.59 5.61
CA CYS A 36 -3.66 2.29 5.48
C CYS A 36 -2.72 1.11 5.18
N GLY A 37 -1.41 1.37 5.11
CA GLY A 37 -0.35 0.38 4.87
C GLY A 37 -0.35 -0.21 3.46
N THR A 38 -1.10 0.37 2.51
CA THR A 38 -1.19 -0.16 1.14
C THR A 38 0.01 0.22 0.31
N ALA A 39 0.68 -0.80 -0.21
CA ALA A 39 1.82 -0.64 -1.10
C ALA A 39 1.33 -0.45 -2.55
N TYR A 40 1.99 0.44 -3.26
CA TYR A 40 1.81 0.69 -4.68
C TYR A 40 3.16 0.68 -5.34
N GLU A 41 3.22 0.08 -6.52
CA GLU A 41 4.41 0.13 -7.36
C GLU A 41 4.66 1.56 -7.82
N TYR A 42 5.93 1.91 -7.90
CA TYR A 42 6.40 3.20 -8.33
C TYR A 42 7.41 3.01 -9.46
N ASP A 43 7.05 3.53 -10.63
CA ASP A 43 7.93 3.54 -11.78
C ASP A 43 8.73 4.85 -11.78
N TRP A 44 10.03 4.76 -11.55
CA TRP A 44 10.96 5.89 -11.62
C TRP A 44 11.15 6.42 -13.04
N THR A 45 10.97 5.58 -14.06
CA THR A 45 11.13 6.00 -15.46
C THR A 45 10.03 6.97 -15.85
N THR A 46 8.79 6.65 -15.47
CA THR A 46 7.64 7.52 -15.75
C THR A 46 7.29 8.46 -14.60
N MET A 47 7.98 8.36 -13.46
CA MET A 47 7.73 9.08 -12.21
C MET A 47 6.27 8.96 -11.73
N ARG A 48 5.70 7.77 -11.88
CA ARG A 48 4.27 7.50 -11.62
C ARG A 48 4.06 6.24 -10.80
N ARG A 49 2.97 6.26 -10.03
CA ARG A 49 2.44 5.05 -9.39
C ARG A 49 1.63 4.28 -10.42
N THR A 50 1.91 2.99 -10.58
CA THR A 50 1.27 2.13 -11.57
C THR A 50 0.11 1.36 -10.93
N GLY A 51 0.44 0.27 -10.22
CA GLY A 51 -0.53 -0.66 -9.65
C GLY A 51 -0.38 -0.82 -8.14
N ARG A 52 -1.45 -1.29 -7.50
CA ARG A 52 -1.40 -1.70 -6.10
C ARG A 52 -0.58 -2.99 -5.99
N LEU A 53 0.47 -2.97 -5.18
CA LEU A 53 1.23 -4.17 -4.86
C LEU A 53 0.56 -4.92 -3.71
N VAL A 54 0.31 -6.20 -3.92
CA VAL A 54 -0.04 -7.12 -2.83
C VAL A 54 1.25 -7.50 -2.13
N THR A 55 1.71 -6.67 -1.21
CA THR A 55 2.88 -7.02 -0.41
C THR A 55 2.52 -8.11 0.60
N PRO A 56 3.45 -9.03 0.94
CA PRO A 56 3.19 -10.12 1.89
C PRO A 56 2.79 -9.63 3.29
N SER A 57 3.16 -8.40 3.67
CA SER A 57 2.66 -7.75 4.90
C SER A 57 1.14 -7.57 4.90
N GLN A 58 0.52 -7.35 3.74
CA GLN A 58 -0.95 -7.29 3.62
C GLN A 58 -1.61 -8.68 3.66
N ALA A 59 -0.87 -9.73 3.32
CA ALA A 59 -1.36 -11.11 3.36
C ALA A 59 -1.36 -11.67 4.79
N ILE A 60 -0.47 -11.17 5.67
CA ILE A 60 -0.36 -11.64 7.06
C ILE A 60 -1.41 -10.97 7.98
N SER A 61 -1.88 -9.76 7.67
CA SER A 61 -2.88 -9.05 8.48
C SER A 61 -4.34 -9.53 8.29
N GLN A 62 -4.57 -10.69 7.64
CA GLN A 62 -5.88 -11.31 7.44
C GLN A 62 -6.11 -12.61 8.24
N ARG A 63 -5.19 -12.99 9.15
CA ARG A 63 -5.46 -14.02 10.18
C ARG A 63 -5.83 -13.40 11.51
#